data_AF-A0A087TIL6-F1
#
_entry.id   AF-A0A087TIL6-F1
#
_cell.length_a   1.000
_cell.length_b   1.000
_cell.length_c   1.000
_cell.angle_alpha   90.00
_cell.angle_beta   90.00
_cell.angle_gamma   90.00
#
_symmetry.space_group_name_H-M   'P 1'
#
loop_
_entity.id
_entity.type
_entity.pdbx_description
1 polymer ?
#
loop_
_entity_poly.entity_id
_entity_poly.type
_entity_poly.pdbx_seq_one_letter_code
_entity_poly.pdbx_strand_id
1 'polypeptide(L)'
;MRIYDRWMQEGTTDRRVRSHPPQWTTSREDRNIVRMAVTDRSVTSRTIAQHIQSVTHHPVSARTIRRRLQQSGLPARRALPCLALTQNHRRLRRQRCDERRMWTAEWNEIVFTDESRFCLQHHDGRIRVWRHRGERMLNSCVMHRHTGTAPGIMIWNGIGYHCRTPIVRIAGTLNSQAYISMVLEPVVLPYLQGLPTVILQQDNARPHVARIVQGFFVNRPIELLPWSARSPDLSPIENMWSMVAERLTQITSQAATPAQLWQRVEAAWRILNVESLVISLEMTFEIIFLQN
;
A
#
# COMPACT_ATOMS: atom_id res chain seq x y z
N MET A 1 55.29 0.46 -16.05
CA MET A 1 56.27 1.43 -15.52
C MET A 1 56.31 1.31 -14.01
N ARG A 2 57.47 0.96 -13.43
CA ARG A 2 57.65 0.85 -11.98
C ARG A 2 57.52 2.25 -11.35
N ILE A 3 57.20 2.32 -10.06
CA ILE A 3 56.94 3.61 -9.37
C ILE A 3 58.17 4.53 -9.43
N TYR A 4 59.38 3.94 -9.35
CA TYR A 4 60.66 4.64 -9.45
C TYR A 4 60.84 5.39 -10.78
N ASP A 5 60.58 4.73 -11.90
CA ASP A 5 60.70 5.35 -13.24
C ASP A 5 59.70 6.51 -13.42
N ARG A 6 58.54 6.46 -12.75
CA ARG A 6 57.51 7.51 -12.82
C ARG A 6 57.87 8.75 -12.02
N TRP A 7 58.43 8.55 -10.84
CA TRP A 7 58.89 9.67 -10.04
C TRP A 7 60.02 10.44 -10.74
N MET A 8 60.95 9.72 -11.37
CA MET A 8 62.05 10.30 -12.14
C MET A 8 61.60 11.13 -13.36
N GLN A 9 60.49 10.76 -14.01
CA GLN A 9 60.02 11.43 -15.22
C GLN A 9 58.97 12.52 -14.96
N GLU A 10 58.05 12.30 -14.02
CA GLU A 10 56.84 13.12 -13.86
C GLU A 10 56.76 13.80 -12.49
N GLY A 11 57.70 13.53 -11.57
CA GLY A 11 57.71 14.09 -10.22
C GLY A 11 56.56 13.63 -9.32
N THR A 12 55.75 12.66 -9.76
CA THR A 12 54.58 12.14 -9.02
C THR A 12 54.64 10.63 -8.83
N THR A 13 54.17 10.19 -7.66
CA THR A 13 53.95 8.78 -7.34
C THR A 13 52.49 8.37 -7.52
N ASP A 14 51.61 9.32 -7.87
CA ASP A 14 50.19 9.07 -8.01
C ASP A 14 49.91 8.04 -9.12
N ARG A 15 48.88 7.24 -8.89
CA ARG A 15 48.40 6.29 -9.89
C ARG A 15 47.71 7.07 -11.01
N ARG A 16 48.18 6.89 -12.25
CA ARG A 16 47.45 7.35 -13.44
C ARG A 16 46.02 6.81 -13.42
N VAL A 17 45.07 7.64 -13.83
CA VAL A 17 43.66 7.23 -14.00
C VAL A 17 43.64 6.08 -14.99
N ARG A 18 43.13 4.92 -14.57
CA ARG A 18 43.01 3.75 -15.44
C ARG A 18 41.95 4.03 -16.50
N SER A 19 42.29 3.77 -17.77
CA SER A 19 41.32 3.73 -18.85
C SER A 19 40.24 2.69 -18.54
N HIS A 20 38.97 3.11 -18.51
CA HIS A 20 37.86 2.19 -18.34
C HIS A 20 37.65 1.35 -19.60
N PRO A 21 37.19 0.10 -19.47
CA PRO A 21 36.79 -0.69 -20.63
C PRO A 21 35.78 0.08 -21.49
N PRO A 22 35.85 -0.03 -22.83
CA PRO A 22 34.91 0.62 -23.71
C PRO A 22 33.48 0.22 -23.35
N GLN A 23 32.61 1.22 -23.38
CA GLN A 23 31.21 1.03 -23.02
C GLN A 23 30.49 0.26 -24.12
N TRP A 24 29.76 -0.79 -23.73
CA TRP A 24 28.97 -1.62 -24.66
C TRP A 24 27.74 -0.91 -25.23
N THR A 25 27.41 0.28 -24.74
CA THR A 25 26.29 1.09 -25.21
C THR A 25 26.75 2.52 -25.50
N THR A 26 26.16 3.14 -26.52
CA THR A 26 26.41 4.53 -26.91
C THR A 26 25.61 5.52 -26.06
N SER A 27 26.01 6.80 -26.00
CA SER A 27 25.26 7.84 -25.29
C SER A 27 23.84 8.05 -25.86
N ARG A 28 23.61 7.71 -27.13
CA ARG A 28 22.28 7.75 -27.75
C ARG A 28 21.40 6.61 -27.24
N GLU A 29 21.95 5.40 -27.15
CA GLU A 29 21.26 4.25 -26.56
C GLU A 29 20.95 4.48 -25.08
N ASP A 30 21.87 5.02 -24.31
CA ASP A 30 21.66 5.31 -22.89
C ASP A 30 20.51 6.31 -22.69
N ARG A 31 20.40 7.34 -23.54
CA ARG A 31 19.23 8.25 -23.55
C ARG A 31 17.94 7.55 -23.92
N ASN A 32 17.97 6.62 -24.87
CA ASN A 32 16.78 5.85 -25.24
C ASN A 32 16.33 4.92 -24.11
N ILE A 33 17.27 4.23 -23.45
CA ILE A 33 17.03 3.39 -22.27
C ILE A 33 16.32 4.18 -21.18
N VAL A 34 16.81 5.39 -20.87
CA VAL A 34 16.19 6.29 -19.88
C VAL A 34 14.80 6.70 -20.33
N ARG A 35 14.61 7.10 -21.59
CA ARG A 35 13.30 7.52 -22.12
C ARG A 35 12.26 6.41 -22.00
N MET A 36 12.60 5.18 -22.37
CA MET A 36 11.72 4.02 -22.23
C MET A 36 11.29 3.82 -20.77
N ALA A 37 12.26 3.88 -19.84
CA ALA A 37 11.99 3.71 -18.41
C ALA A 37 11.21 4.87 -17.78
N VAL A 38 11.26 6.07 -18.35
CA VAL A 38 10.50 7.24 -17.88
C VAL A 38 9.07 7.22 -18.42
N THR A 39 8.89 6.74 -19.65
CA THR A 39 7.60 6.66 -20.35
C THR A 39 6.73 5.56 -19.75
N ASP A 40 7.28 4.35 -19.61
CA ASP A 40 6.69 3.26 -18.84
C ASP A 40 7.58 2.95 -17.65
N ARG A 41 7.18 3.47 -16.49
CA ARG A 41 7.93 3.34 -15.24
C ARG A 41 8.01 1.89 -14.77
N SER A 42 7.12 1.00 -15.24
CA SER A 42 7.06 -0.42 -14.85
C SER A 42 7.81 -1.37 -15.79
N VAL A 43 8.33 -0.87 -16.91
CA VAL A 43 8.99 -1.68 -17.95
C VAL A 43 10.16 -2.49 -17.37
N THR A 44 10.30 -3.75 -17.75
CA THR A 44 11.38 -4.58 -17.22
C THR A 44 12.71 -4.29 -17.92
N SER A 45 13.84 -4.47 -17.23
CA SER A 45 15.17 -4.36 -17.86
C SER A 45 15.36 -5.34 -19.02
N ARG A 46 14.63 -6.47 -19.02
CA ARG A 46 14.64 -7.46 -20.10
C ARG A 46 13.90 -6.95 -21.33
N THR A 47 12.74 -6.33 -21.13
CA THR A 47 11.95 -5.72 -22.22
C THR A 47 12.73 -4.59 -22.90
N ILE A 48 13.37 -3.70 -22.12
CA ILE A 48 14.24 -2.66 -22.68
C ILE A 48 15.41 -3.30 -23.45
N ALA A 49 16.06 -4.33 -22.88
CA ALA A 49 17.17 -5.02 -23.55
C ALA A 49 16.76 -5.61 -24.91
N GLN A 50 15.61 -6.27 -24.97
CA GLN A 50 15.05 -6.83 -26.21
C GLN A 50 14.78 -5.74 -27.26
N HIS A 51 14.22 -4.59 -26.84
CA HIS A 51 13.97 -3.47 -27.73
C HIS A 51 15.26 -2.83 -28.26
N ILE A 52 16.26 -2.64 -27.40
CA ILE A 52 17.57 -2.13 -27.83
C ILE A 52 18.22 -3.10 -28.82
N GLN A 53 18.15 -4.41 -28.54
CA GLN A 53 18.66 -5.42 -29.45
C GLN A 53 17.95 -5.41 -30.81
N SER A 54 16.62 -5.21 -30.86
CA SER A 54 15.89 -5.15 -32.13
C SER A 54 16.22 -3.92 -32.96
N VAL A 55 16.55 -2.79 -32.31
CA VAL A 55 16.86 -1.52 -33.01
C VAL A 55 18.33 -1.43 -33.41
N THR A 56 19.24 -1.94 -32.58
CA THR A 56 20.68 -1.78 -32.78
C THR A 56 21.36 -3.02 -33.33
N HIS A 57 20.67 -4.17 -33.35
CA HIS A 57 21.23 -5.50 -33.67
C HIS A 57 22.38 -5.94 -32.74
N HIS A 58 22.62 -5.23 -31.63
CA HIS A 58 23.63 -5.58 -30.64
C HIS A 58 22.95 -6.16 -29.38
N PRO A 59 23.34 -7.36 -28.90
CA PRO A 59 22.75 -7.95 -27.71
C PRO A 59 23.21 -7.21 -26.45
N VAL A 60 22.26 -6.65 -25.71
CA VAL A 60 22.51 -5.98 -24.43
C VAL A 60 21.87 -6.78 -23.29
N SER A 61 22.63 -7.06 -22.24
CA SER A 61 22.09 -7.78 -21.08
C SER A 61 21.14 -6.90 -20.25
N ALA A 62 20.13 -7.52 -19.62
CA ALA A 62 19.26 -6.83 -18.67
C ALA A 62 20.04 -6.21 -17.48
N ARG A 63 21.21 -6.78 -17.13
CA ARG A 63 22.11 -6.22 -16.11
C ARG A 63 22.74 -4.91 -16.58
N THR A 64 23.15 -4.82 -17.85
CA THR A 64 23.67 -3.60 -18.47
C THR A 64 22.62 -2.49 -18.43
N ILE A 65 21.37 -2.79 -18.83
CA ILE A 65 20.26 -1.84 -18.77
C ILE A 65 20.07 -1.29 -17.35
N ARG A 66 20.00 -2.17 -16.34
CA ARG A 66 19.84 -1.76 -14.94
C ARG A 66 20.97 -0.84 -14.48
N ARG A 67 22.22 -1.14 -14.86
CA ARG A 67 23.38 -0.30 -14.54
C ARG A 67 23.26 1.09 -15.17
N ARG A 68 22.81 1.19 -16.43
CA ARG A 68 22.62 2.48 -17.12
C ARG A 68 21.53 3.32 -16.48
N LEU A 69 20.42 2.71 -16.12
CA LEU A 69 19.34 3.38 -15.40
C LEU A 69 19.81 3.87 -14.03
N GLN A 70 20.57 3.06 -13.28
CA GLN A 70 21.16 3.49 -12.00
C GLN A 70 22.16 4.64 -12.15
N GLN A 71 23.04 4.59 -13.15
CA GLN A 71 23.98 5.67 -13.48
C GLN A 71 23.26 6.97 -13.84
N SER A 72 22.06 6.86 -14.42
CA SER A 72 21.19 8.01 -14.76
C SER A 72 20.29 8.44 -13.60
N GLY A 73 20.51 7.94 -12.38
CA GLY A 73 19.72 8.32 -11.20
C GLY A 73 18.31 7.72 -11.15
N LEU A 74 18.03 6.68 -11.95
CA LEU A 74 16.76 5.93 -11.99
C LEU A 74 16.94 4.51 -11.42
N PRO A 75 17.07 4.34 -10.09
CA PRO A 75 17.03 3.02 -9.49
C PRO A 75 15.61 2.42 -9.52
N ALA A 76 15.54 1.10 -9.67
CA ALA A 76 14.29 0.36 -9.46
C ALA A 76 13.89 0.42 -7.98
N ARG A 77 12.73 1.01 -7.68
CA ARG A 77 12.15 1.12 -6.34
C ARG A 77 10.80 0.41 -6.29
N ARG A 78 10.34 0.02 -5.10
CA ARG A 78 8.97 -0.52 -4.95
C ARG A 78 7.97 0.57 -5.34
N ALA A 79 7.01 0.21 -6.19
CA ALA A 79 5.90 1.10 -6.49
C ALA A 79 5.07 1.35 -5.24
N LEU A 80 4.46 2.53 -5.14
CA LEU A 80 3.46 2.78 -4.11
C LEU A 80 2.10 2.30 -4.63
N PRO A 81 1.41 1.37 -3.96
CA PRO A 81 0.02 1.08 -4.29
C PRO A 81 -0.85 2.28 -3.93
N CYS A 82 -1.60 2.85 -4.88
CA CYS A 82 -2.57 3.91 -4.58
C CYS A 82 -3.84 3.77 -5.42
N LEU A 83 -4.95 4.25 -4.86
CA LEU A 83 -6.22 4.34 -5.57
C LEU A 83 -6.19 5.55 -6.52
N ALA A 84 -6.70 5.38 -7.74
CA ALA A 84 -6.91 6.51 -8.64
C ALA A 84 -7.95 7.47 -8.04
N LEU A 85 -7.59 8.75 -7.88
CA LEU A 85 -8.47 9.79 -7.35
C LEU A 85 -8.85 10.79 -8.46
N THR A 86 -10.14 11.08 -8.59
CA THR A 86 -10.62 12.20 -9.41
C THR A 86 -10.38 13.52 -8.69
N GLN A 87 -10.48 14.65 -9.39
CA GLN A 87 -10.37 15.97 -8.77
C GLN A 87 -11.42 16.18 -7.67
N ASN A 88 -12.65 15.69 -7.89
CA ASN A 88 -13.70 15.76 -6.88
C ASN A 88 -13.35 14.94 -5.62
N HIS A 89 -12.77 13.74 -5.77
CA HIS A 89 -12.31 12.95 -4.62
C HIS A 89 -11.27 13.72 -3.81
N ARG A 90 -10.29 14.36 -4.47
CA ARG A 90 -9.25 15.14 -3.78
C ARG A 90 -9.84 16.31 -2.99
N ARG A 91 -10.76 17.05 -3.59
CA ARG A 91 -11.46 18.17 -2.92
C ARG A 91 -12.20 17.72 -1.67
N LEU A 92 -13.07 16.70 -1.82
CA LEU A 92 -13.90 16.20 -0.71
C LEU A 92 -13.04 15.63 0.42
N ARG A 93 -11.95 14.92 0.08
CA ARG A 93 -11.01 14.39 1.06
C ARG A 93 -10.30 15.50 1.85
N ARG A 94 -9.82 16.54 1.16
CA ARG A 94 -9.18 17.69 1.83
C ARG A 94 -10.16 18.39 2.76
N GLN A 95 -11.35 18.72 2.26
CA GLN A 95 -12.40 19.34 3.07
C GLN A 95 -12.69 18.52 4.35
N ARG A 96 -12.78 17.19 4.21
CA ARG A 96 -13.01 16.27 5.33
C ARG A 96 -11.92 16.33 6.39
N CYS A 97 -10.66 16.42 5.95
CA CYS A 97 -9.49 16.56 6.83
C CYS A 97 -9.50 17.92 7.51
N ASP A 98 -9.81 18.99 6.78
CA ASP A 98 -9.86 20.35 7.30
C ASP A 98 -10.96 20.51 8.37
N GLU A 99 -12.16 19.97 8.14
CA GLU A 99 -13.27 19.95 9.10
C GLU A 99 -12.92 19.25 10.42
N ARG A 100 -12.00 18.28 10.36
CA ARG A 100 -11.60 17.44 11.50
C ARG A 100 -10.19 17.75 11.99
N ARG A 101 -9.63 18.87 11.51
CA ARG A 101 -8.25 19.25 11.79
C ARG A 101 -7.97 19.43 13.28
N MET A 102 -8.98 19.91 14.01
CA MET A 102 -8.88 20.20 15.44
C MET A 102 -9.50 19.13 16.33
N TRP A 103 -9.98 18.03 15.75
CA TRP A 103 -10.54 16.93 16.52
C TRP A 103 -9.44 16.25 17.33
N THR A 104 -9.76 15.96 18.58
CA THR A 104 -8.86 15.29 19.53
C THR A 104 -9.66 14.26 20.31
N ALA A 105 -10.50 14.70 21.24
CA ALA A 105 -11.36 13.83 22.05
C ALA A 105 -12.45 13.14 21.21
N GLU A 106 -12.91 13.77 20.14
CA GLU A 106 -13.96 13.23 19.25
C GLU A 106 -13.52 11.92 18.58
N TRP A 107 -12.21 11.74 18.34
CA TRP A 107 -11.69 10.49 17.80
C TRP A 107 -11.90 9.28 18.73
N ASN A 108 -12.11 9.52 20.02
CA ASN A 108 -12.34 8.46 21.01
C ASN A 108 -13.74 7.86 20.90
N GLU A 109 -14.68 8.58 20.29
CA GLU A 109 -16.07 8.16 20.10
C GLU A 109 -16.28 7.42 18.77
N ILE A 110 -15.24 7.32 17.92
CA ILE A 110 -15.36 6.75 16.58
C ILE A 110 -14.87 5.30 16.56
N VAL A 111 -15.69 4.42 16.01
CA VAL A 111 -15.31 3.04 15.67
C VAL A 111 -15.17 2.92 14.16
N PHE A 112 -13.93 2.76 13.70
CA PHE A 112 -13.57 2.51 12.31
C PHE A 112 -13.76 1.05 11.96
N THR A 113 -14.50 0.77 10.89
CA THR A 113 -14.78 -0.59 10.43
C THR A 113 -14.40 -0.76 8.98
N ASP A 114 -13.96 -1.97 8.62
CA ASP A 114 -13.53 -2.28 7.27
C ASP A 114 -13.46 -3.79 7.01
N GLU A 115 -13.49 -4.14 5.73
CA GLU A 115 -13.22 -5.49 5.25
C GLU A 115 -11.82 -5.63 4.65
N SER A 116 -11.13 -6.70 5.00
CA SER A 116 -9.85 -7.05 4.38
C SER A 116 -9.84 -8.48 3.83
N ARG A 117 -9.18 -8.64 2.68
CA ARG A 117 -8.96 -9.94 2.04
C ARG A 117 -7.54 -10.42 2.25
N PHE A 118 -7.39 -11.57 2.89
CA PHE A 118 -6.10 -12.29 2.97
C PHE A 118 -6.11 -13.48 2.01
N CYS A 119 -5.10 -13.56 1.15
CA CYS A 119 -4.99 -14.62 0.14
C CYS A 119 -4.08 -15.76 0.61
N LEU A 120 -4.36 -17.00 0.18
CA LEU A 120 -3.54 -18.19 0.45
C LEU A 120 -2.17 -18.09 -0.21
N GLN A 121 -2.14 -17.57 -1.43
CA GLN A 121 -0.93 -17.27 -2.16
C GLN A 121 -0.68 -15.76 -2.09
N HIS A 122 0.46 -15.40 -1.51
CA HIS A 122 0.95 -14.04 -1.54
C HIS A 122 1.63 -13.82 -2.89
N HIS A 123 1.03 -13.02 -3.78
CA HIS A 123 1.82 -12.46 -4.88
C HIS A 123 2.88 -11.57 -4.25
N ASP A 124 4.17 -11.72 -4.60
CA ASP A 124 5.24 -11.02 -3.90
C ASP A 124 5.12 -9.48 -4.00
N GLY A 125 4.24 -8.98 -4.88
CA GLY A 125 3.91 -7.56 -5.02
C GLY A 125 5.14 -6.71 -5.32
N ARG A 126 6.27 -7.31 -5.70
CA ARG A 126 7.55 -6.63 -5.99
C ARG A 126 7.52 -6.07 -7.40
N ILE A 127 6.40 -5.46 -7.78
CA ILE A 127 6.38 -4.57 -8.93
C ILE A 127 7.27 -3.39 -8.57
N ARG A 128 8.37 -3.29 -9.30
CA ARG A 128 9.33 -2.20 -9.17
C ARG A 128 9.12 -1.22 -10.30
N VAL A 129 9.21 0.06 -9.96
CA VAL A 129 9.18 1.16 -10.92
C VAL A 129 10.52 1.88 -10.95
N TRP A 130 10.91 2.37 -12.12
CA TRP A 130 12.08 3.22 -12.31
C TRP A 130 11.72 4.65 -11.94
N ARG A 131 12.29 5.17 -10.84
CA ARG A 131 11.98 6.53 -10.39
C ARG A 131 13.17 7.23 -9.76
N HIS A 132 13.22 8.54 -9.93
CA HIS A 132 14.13 9.43 -9.23
C HIS A 132 13.72 9.57 -7.75
N ARG A 133 14.62 10.11 -6.94
CA ARG A 133 14.30 10.50 -5.56
C ARG A 133 13.25 11.61 -5.59
N GLY A 134 12.21 11.53 -4.75
CA GLY A 134 11.10 12.50 -4.71
C GLY A 134 9.89 12.14 -5.58
N GLU A 135 10.05 11.32 -6.63
CA GLU A 135 8.95 10.93 -7.54
C GLU A 135 8.00 9.86 -6.96
N ARG A 136 8.04 9.61 -5.64
CA ARG A 136 7.29 8.50 -5.00
C ARG A 136 5.78 8.59 -5.23
N MET A 137 5.23 9.80 -5.22
CA MET A 137 3.78 10.06 -5.30
C MET A 137 3.30 10.41 -6.72
N LEU A 138 4.18 10.38 -7.73
CA LEU A 138 3.74 10.62 -9.11
C LEU A 138 2.80 9.49 -9.56
N ASN A 139 1.70 9.84 -10.22
CA ASN A 139 0.73 8.88 -10.75
C ASN A 139 1.40 7.80 -11.63
N SER A 140 2.43 8.17 -12.41
CA SER A 140 3.20 7.25 -13.24
C SER A 140 4.06 6.26 -12.46
N CYS A 141 4.35 6.51 -11.17
CA CYS A 141 5.19 5.69 -10.30
C CYS A 141 4.38 4.89 -9.26
N VAL A 142 3.07 4.96 -9.36
CA VAL A 142 2.09 4.38 -8.47
C VAL A 142 1.39 3.24 -9.21
N MET A 143 1.15 2.13 -8.52
CA MET A 143 0.35 1.03 -9.09
C MET A 143 -1.07 1.12 -8.56
N HIS A 144 -2.04 1.05 -9.45
CA HIS A 144 -3.43 0.87 -9.06
C HIS A 144 -3.66 -0.57 -8.60
N ARG A 145 -4.23 -0.73 -7.40
CA ARG A 145 -4.60 -2.07 -6.89
C ARG A 145 -5.64 -2.67 -7.85
N HIS A 146 -5.28 -3.79 -8.49
CA HIS A 146 -6.25 -4.67 -9.14
C HIS A 146 -6.61 -5.78 -8.14
N THR A 147 -7.88 -5.83 -7.73
CA THR A 147 -8.42 -6.93 -6.90
C THR A 147 -8.63 -8.15 -7.79
N GLY A 148 -7.68 -9.08 -7.75
CA GLY A 148 -7.76 -10.37 -8.46
C GLY A 148 -8.35 -11.50 -7.62
N THR A 149 -8.82 -12.53 -8.33
CA THR A 149 -9.51 -13.79 -7.95
C THR A 149 -8.67 -14.78 -7.12
N ALA A 150 -7.65 -14.33 -6.39
CA ALA A 150 -6.80 -15.23 -5.61
C ALA A 150 -7.62 -15.90 -4.48
N PRO A 151 -7.52 -17.23 -4.30
CA PRO A 151 -8.14 -17.94 -3.18
C PRO A 151 -7.72 -17.31 -1.85
N GLY A 152 -8.68 -17.05 -0.97
CA GLY A 152 -8.44 -16.32 0.26
C GLY A 152 -9.66 -16.25 1.16
N ILE A 153 -9.48 -15.63 2.32
CA ILE A 153 -10.54 -15.33 3.27
C ILE A 153 -10.85 -13.84 3.27
N MET A 154 -12.12 -13.52 3.43
CA MET A 154 -12.61 -12.16 3.65
C MET A 154 -12.90 -12.02 5.15
N ILE A 155 -12.49 -10.91 5.72
CA ILE A 155 -12.58 -10.65 7.15
C ILE A 155 -13.16 -9.26 7.34
N TRP A 156 -14.03 -9.12 8.32
CA TRP A 156 -14.53 -7.83 8.78
C TRP A 156 -14.07 -7.57 10.22
N ASN A 157 -13.77 -6.31 10.54
CA ASN A 157 -13.54 -5.90 11.91
C ASN A 157 -13.78 -4.40 12.12
N GLY A 158 -13.85 -4.01 13.38
CA GLY A 158 -14.00 -2.65 13.88
C GLY A 158 -13.02 -2.33 15.00
N ILE A 159 -12.47 -1.11 14.99
CA ILE A 159 -11.56 -0.59 16.01
C ILE A 159 -11.94 0.82 16.41
N GLY A 160 -11.88 1.11 17.70
CA GLY A 160 -11.93 2.46 18.25
C GLY A 160 -10.74 2.68 19.17
N TYR A 161 -10.65 3.87 19.75
CA TYR A 161 -9.51 4.24 20.60
C TYR A 161 -9.37 3.34 21.83
N HIS A 162 -10.48 2.93 22.44
CA HIS A 162 -10.51 2.08 23.64
C HIS A 162 -11.12 0.69 23.39
N CYS A 163 -11.48 0.37 22.15
CA CYS A 163 -12.31 -0.80 21.88
C CYS A 163 -11.92 -1.47 20.55
N ARG A 164 -12.26 -2.76 20.43
CA ARG A 164 -12.15 -3.52 19.19
C ARG A 164 -13.27 -4.54 19.14
N THR A 165 -13.95 -4.63 18.02
CA THR A 165 -15.00 -5.63 17.86
C THR A 165 -14.39 -7.04 17.75
N PRO A 166 -15.19 -8.09 17.98
CA PRO A 166 -14.84 -9.42 17.53
C PRO A 166 -14.53 -9.44 16.02
N ILE A 167 -13.46 -10.15 15.64
CA ILE A 167 -13.10 -10.33 14.23
C ILE A 167 -14.07 -11.32 13.58
N VAL A 168 -14.61 -10.97 12.41
CA VAL A 168 -15.64 -11.78 11.73
C VAL A 168 -15.08 -12.36 10.44
N ARG A 169 -15.17 -13.68 10.28
CA ARG A 169 -14.89 -14.34 9.00
C ARG A 169 -16.12 -14.25 8.11
N ILE A 170 -15.99 -13.59 6.97
CA ILE A 170 -17.06 -13.52 5.98
C ILE A 170 -17.02 -14.75 5.08
N ALA A 171 -18.13 -15.46 5.01
CA ALA A 171 -18.33 -16.58 4.10
C ALA A 171 -18.89 -16.06 2.76
N GLY A 172 -18.15 -16.26 1.68
CA GLY A 172 -18.58 -15.85 0.34
C GLY A 172 -18.39 -14.36 0.07
N THR A 173 -19.33 -13.78 -0.70
CA THR A 173 -19.30 -12.36 -1.08
C THR A 173 -20.18 -11.56 -0.14
N LEU A 174 -19.63 -10.49 0.44
CA LEU A 174 -20.37 -9.59 1.31
C LEU A 174 -21.31 -8.69 0.48
N ASN A 175 -22.56 -9.11 0.32
CA ASN A 175 -23.63 -8.26 -0.18
C ASN A 175 -24.34 -7.55 0.99
N SER A 176 -25.26 -6.62 0.70
CA SER A 176 -25.96 -5.86 1.74
C SER A 176 -26.72 -6.72 2.76
N GLN A 177 -27.33 -7.83 2.32
CA GLN A 177 -28.07 -8.72 3.22
C GLN A 177 -27.11 -9.49 4.13
N ALA A 178 -26.04 -10.02 3.56
CA ALA A 178 -24.97 -10.69 4.31
C ALA A 178 -24.28 -9.72 5.28
N TYR A 179 -24.12 -8.45 4.91
CA TYR A 179 -23.59 -7.44 5.81
C TYR A 179 -24.48 -7.26 7.04
N ILE A 180 -25.81 -7.19 6.85
CA ILE A 180 -26.74 -7.14 7.98
C ILE A 180 -26.66 -8.40 8.83
N SER A 181 -26.84 -9.58 8.23
CA SER A 181 -27.02 -10.83 8.98
C SER A 181 -25.73 -11.42 9.55
N MET A 182 -24.57 -11.13 8.95
CA MET A 182 -23.28 -11.68 9.39
C MET A 182 -22.46 -10.68 10.22
N VAL A 183 -22.70 -9.37 10.06
CA VAL A 183 -21.88 -8.32 10.70
C VAL A 183 -22.72 -7.41 11.57
N LEU A 184 -23.71 -6.73 11.01
CA LEU A 184 -24.40 -5.66 11.75
C LEU A 184 -25.23 -6.19 12.92
N GLU A 185 -26.09 -7.18 12.67
CA GLU A 185 -26.96 -7.78 13.70
C GLU A 185 -26.19 -8.57 14.77
N PRO A 186 -25.29 -9.51 14.42
CA PRO A 186 -24.66 -10.34 15.43
C PRO A 186 -23.48 -9.68 16.14
N VAL A 187 -22.84 -8.66 15.54
CA VAL A 187 -21.57 -8.11 16.05
C VAL A 187 -21.66 -6.61 16.33
N VAL A 188 -21.98 -5.80 15.33
CA VAL A 188 -21.96 -4.33 15.50
C VAL A 188 -23.00 -3.87 16.52
N LEU A 189 -24.26 -4.29 16.35
CA LEU A 189 -25.35 -3.81 17.19
C LEU A 189 -25.17 -4.18 18.67
N PRO A 190 -24.89 -5.45 19.05
CA PRO A 190 -24.68 -5.81 20.45
C PRO A 190 -23.42 -5.16 21.04
N TYR A 191 -22.36 -5.02 20.23
CA TYR A 191 -21.09 -4.45 20.70
C TYR A 191 -21.21 -2.96 20.97
N LEU A 192 -21.81 -2.21 20.04
CA LEU A 192 -21.97 -0.75 20.18
C LEU A 192 -22.98 -0.36 21.26
N GLN A 193 -24.03 -1.17 21.48
CA GLN A 193 -24.98 -0.94 22.59
C GLN A 193 -24.31 -1.00 23.97
N GLY A 194 -23.18 -1.70 24.10
CA GLY A 194 -22.40 -1.77 25.34
C GLY A 194 -21.46 -0.59 25.57
N LEU A 195 -21.36 0.35 24.62
CA LEU A 195 -20.45 1.49 24.67
C LEU A 195 -21.23 2.81 24.87
N PRO A 196 -20.63 3.83 25.52
CA PRO A 196 -21.18 5.19 25.49
C PRO A 196 -21.24 5.70 24.04
N THR A 197 -22.11 6.68 23.73
CA THR A 197 -22.38 7.22 22.39
C THR A 197 -21.24 6.99 21.38
N VAL A 198 -21.47 6.11 20.41
CA VAL A 198 -20.47 5.73 19.41
C VAL A 198 -20.90 6.16 18.01
N ILE A 199 -19.96 6.76 17.29
CA ILE A 199 -20.07 7.05 15.87
C ILE A 199 -19.38 5.91 15.11
N LEU A 200 -20.14 5.22 14.27
CA LEU A 200 -19.63 4.14 13.44
C LEU A 200 -19.13 4.70 12.10
N GLN A 201 -17.86 4.45 11.78
CA GLN A 201 -17.30 4.71 10.47
C GLN A 201 -17.32 3.42 9.63
N GLN A 202 -17.96 3.50 8.46
CA GLN A 202 -17.88 2.51 7.39
C GLN A 202 -17.56 3.23 6.07
N ASP A 203 -17.01 2.53 5.09
CA ASP A 203 -16.74 3.12 3.78
C ASP A 203 -18.03 3.22 2.92
N ASN A 204 -17.91 3.82 1.73
CA ASN A 204 -19.05 3.96 0.81
C ASN A 204 -19.16 2.77 -0.18
N ALA A 205 -18.74 1.56 0.21
CA ALA A 205 -18.92 0.39 -0.62
C ALA A 205 -20.41 0.15 -0.89
N ARG A 206 -20.71 -0.45 -2.05
CA ARG A 206 -22.09 -0.70 -2.50
C ARG A 206 -22.95 -1.41 -1.44
N PRO A 207 -22.44 -2.41 -0.70
CA PRO A 207 -23.20 -3.04 0.37
C PRO A 207 -23.66 -2.06 1.46
N HIS A 208 -22.78 -1.14 1.87
CA HIS A 208 -22.96 -0.23 3.01
C HIS A 208 -23.95 0.91 2.73
N VAL A 209 -23.96 1.42 1.50
CA VAL A 209 -24.85 2.52 1.08
C VAL A 209 -26.21 2.03 0.56
N ALA A 210 -26.44 0.72 0.54
CA ALA A 210 -27.70 0.16 0.08
C ALA A 210 -28.86 0.54 1.01
N ARG A 211 -30.05 0.73 0.43
CA ARG A 211 -31.25 1.15 1.17
C ARG A 211 -31.57 0.27 2.38
N ILE A 212 -31.35 -1.05 2.28
CA ILE A 212 -31.61 -1.97 3.40
C ILE A 212 -30.64 -1.77 4.56
N VAL A 213 -29.38 -1.40 4.28
CA VAL A 213 -28.36 -1.12 5.31
C VAL A 213 -28.60 0.28 5.90
N GLN A 214 -28.92 1.26 5.06
CA GLN A 214 -29.30 2.59 5.57
C GLN A 214 -30.54 2.50 6.47
N GLY A 215 -31.56 1.75 6.05
CA GLY A 215 -32.75 1.46 6.84
C GLY A 215 -32.46 0.63 8.11
N PHE A 216 -31.36 -0.11 8.15
CA PHE A 216 -30.89 -0.75 9.38
C PHE A 216 -30.48 0.29 10.42
N PHE A 217 -29.74 1.34 10.06
CA PHE A 217 -29.33 2.33 11.06
C PHE A 217 -30.48 3.26 11.51
N VAL A 218 -31.56 3.36 10.73
CA VAL A 218 -32.75 4.13 11.12
C VAL A 218 -33.35 3.60 12.42
N ASN A 219 -33.63 4.51 13.37
CA ASN A 219 -34.18 4.22 14.72
C ASN A 219 -33.28 3.39 15.63
N ARG A 220 -31.99 3.23 15.31
CA ARG A 220 -30.99 2.63 16.21
C ARG A 220 -30.10 3.73 16.80
N PRO A 221 -29.58 3.57 18.04
CA PRO A 221 -28.72 4.55 18.69
C PRO A 221 -27.28 4.48 18.16
N ILE A 222 -27.11 4.44 16.84
CA ILE A 222 -25.80 4.35 16.16
C ILE A 222 -25.76 5.46 15.13
N GLU A 223 -24.85 6.41 15.31
CA GLU A 223 -24.59 7.45 14.33
C GLU A 223 -23.58 6.94 13.29
N LEU A 224 -23.79 7.24 12.00
CA LEU A 224 -22.82 6.94 10.96
C LEU A 224 -21.93 8.15 10.70
N LEU A 225 -20.62 7.97 10.83
CA LEU A 225 -19.65 8.99 10.40
C LEU A 225 -19.75 9.11 8.88
N PRO A 226 -20.06 10.30 8.32
CA PRO A 226 -19.99 10.42 6.88
C PRO A 226 -18.54 10.15 6.41
N TRP A 227 -18.34 9.64 5.20
CA TRP A 227 -17.00 9.25 4.76
C TRP A 227 -16.76 9.65 3.30
N SER A 228 -15.53 10.09 3.00
CA SER A 228 -15.16 10.43 1.62
C SER A 228 -14.82 9.18 0.82
N ALA A 229 -15.36 9.08 -0.40
CA ALA A 229 -15.08 7.94 -1.28
C ALA A 229 -13.57 7.75 -1.53
N ARG A 230 -13.13 6.49 -1.63
CA ARG A 230 -11.73 6.10 -1.90
C ARG A 230 -10.74 6.72 -0.90
N SER A 231 -11.02 6.56 0.39
CA SER A 231 -10.17 7.10 1.46
C SER A 231 -9.68 6.07 2.48
N PRO A 232 -9.07 4.95 2.03
CA PRO A 232 -8.53 3.95 2.94
C PRO A 232 -7.39 4.51 3.82
N ASP A 233 -6.59 5.42 3.27
CA ASP A 233 -5.47 6.05 3.99
C ASP A 233 -5.91 7.01 5.10
N LEU A 234 -7.20 7.36 5.17
CA LEU A 234 -7.78 8.11 6.29
C LEU A 234 -8.31 7.18 7.39
N SER A 235 -8.33 5.87 7.17
CA SER A 235 -8.84 4.90 8.13
C SER A 235 -7.70 4.18 8.86
N PRO A 236 -7.63 4.26 10.20
CA PRO A 236 -6.57 3.64 11.00
C PRO A 236 -6.61 2.11 10.98
N ILE A 237 -7.73 1.49 10.59
CA ILE A 237 -7.83 0.03 10.50
C ILE A 237 -6.97 -0.56 9.37
N GLU A 238 -6.65 0.22 8.34
CA GLU A 238 -5.76 -0.19 7.24
C GLU A 238 -4.32 -0.41 7.72
N ASN A 239 -3.86 0.35 8.71
CA ASN A 239 -2.57 0.12 9.35
C ASN A 239 -2.58 -1.21 10.13
N MET A 240 -3.69 -1.53 10.79
CA MET A 240 -3.82 -2.82 11.48
C MET A 240 -3.81 -4.00 10.53
N TRP A 241 -4.51 -3.88 9.39
CA TRP A 241 -4.40 -4.88 8.33
C TRP A 241 -2.98 -5.06 7.84
N SER A 242 -2.22 -3.96 7.74
CA SER A 242 -0.81 -4.00 7.38
C SER A 242 0.04 -4.73 8.45
N MET A 243 -0.19 -4.48 9.74
CA MET A 243 0.50 -5.16 10.84
C MET A 243 0.16 -6.66 10.90
N VAL A 244 -1.08 -7.05 10.61
CA VAL A 244 -1.46 -8.46 10.47
C VAL A 244 -0.75 -9.09 9.28
N ALA A 245 -0.81 -8.44 8.11
CA ALA A 245 -0.17 -8.94 6.90
C ALA A 245 1.34 -9.14 7.10
N GLU A 246 2.02 -8.20 7.76
CA GLU A 246 3.44 -8.32 8.08
C GLU A 246 3.72 -9.55 8.96
N ARG A 247 2.95 -9.77 10.03
CA ARG A 247 3.10 -10.98 10.86
C ARG A 247 2.88 -12.26 10.06
N LEU A 248 1.89 -12.28 9.16
CA LEU A 248 1.68 -13.45 8.29
C LEU A 248 2.86 -13.70 7.35
N THR A 249 3.54 -12.65 6.86
CA THR A 249 4.72 -12.80 5.99
C THR A 249 5.95 -13.34 6.71
N GLN A 250 6.03 -13.19 8.04
CA GLN A 250 7.10 -13.76 8.85
C GLN A 250 6.93 -15.28 9.04
N ILE A 251 5.72 -15.81 8.82
CA ILE A 251 5.46 -17.25 8.87
C ILE A 251 5.96 -17.88 7.57
N THR A 252 7.06 -18.63 7.65
CA THR A 252 7.76 -19.23 6.50
C THR A 252 6.97 -20.28 5.74
N SER A 253 5.96 -20.90 6.36
CA SER A 253 5.07 -21.85 5.69
C SER A 253 3.85 -21.14 5.10
N GLN A 254 3.48 -21.41 3.85
CA GLN A 254 2.19 -20.93 3.31
C GLN A 254 1.03 -21.68 3.98
N ALA A 255 -0.10 -20.99 4.19
CA ALA A 255 -1.31 -21.66 4.64
C ALA A 255 -1.86 -22.50 3.48
N ALA A 256 -2.05 -23.80 3.70
CA ALA A 256 -2.54 -24.70 2.66
C ALA A 256 -4.06 -24.59 2.47
N THR A 257 -4.80 -24.11 3.48
CA THR A 257 -6.26 -24.01 3.45
C THR A 257 -6.78 -22.68 4.02
N PRO A 258 -7.99 -22.24 3.62
CA PRO A 258 -8.64 -21.06 4.20
C PRO A 258 -8.86 -21.14 5.71
N ALA A 259 -9.05 -22.34 6.26
CA ALA A 259 -9.21 -22.55 7.71
C ALA A 259 -7.89 -22.31 8.46
N GLN A 260 -6.78 -22.84 7.95
CA GLN A 260 -5.46 -22.56 8.51
C GLN A 260 -5.09 -21.07 8.39
N LEU A 261 -5.45 -20.44 7.27
CA LEU A 261 -5.26 -19.00 7.08
C LEU A 261 -6.08 -18.20 8.11
N TRP A 262 -7.33 -18.58 8.35
CA TRP A 262 -8.17 -17.96 9.37
C TRP A 262 -7.52 -18.02 10.75
N GLN A 263 -7.10 -19.21 11.20
CA GLN A 263 -6.45 -19.38 12.51
C GLN A 263 -5.21 -18.49 12.66
N ARG A 264 -4.42 -18.34 11.59
CA ARG A 264 -3.23 -17.47 11.60
C ARG A 264 -3.59 -15.99 11.67
N VAL A 265 -4.60 -15.56 10.92
CA VAL A 265 -5.07 -14.17 10.99
C VAL A 265 -5.65 -13.86 12.35
N GLU A 266 -6.49 -14.75 12.89
CA GLU A 266 -7.07 -14.62 14.22
C GLU A 266 -5.99 -14.55 15.30
N ALA A 267 -4.98 -15.41 15.24
CA ALA A 267 -3.84 -15.37 16.15
C ALA A 267 -3.03 -14.08 16.02
N ALA A 268 -2.73 -13.63 14.80
CA ALA A 268 -2.01 -12.39 14.55
C ALA A 268 -2.78 -11.16 15.03
N TRP A 269 -4.10 -11.14 14.84
CA TRP A 269 -4.98 -10.08 15.33
C TRP A 269 -5.06 -10.07 16.86
N ARG A 270 -5.11 -11.24 17.49
CA ARG A 270 -5.19 -11.33 18.96
C ARG A 270 -3.97 -10.73 19.65
N ILE A 271 -2.79 -10.81 19.02
CA ILE A 271 -1.53 -10.25 19.52
C ILE A 271 -1.52 -8.72 19.46
N LEU A 272 -2.32 -8.10 18.58
CA LEU A 272 -2.46 -6.65 18.54
C LEU A 272 -3.15 -6.15 19.82
N ASN A 273 -2.41 -5.39 20.61
CA ASN A 273 -2.87 -4.80 21.87
C ASN A 273 -3.50 -3.41 21.64
N VAL A 274 -4.13 -2.86 22.69
CA VAL A 274 -4.76 -1.52 22.64
C VAL A 274 -3.73 -0.43 22.30
N GLU A 275 -2.49 -0.56 22.75
CA GLU A 275 -1.41 0.38 22.38
C GLU A 275 -1.18 0.42 20.87
N SER A 276 -1.20 -0.74 20.19
CA SER A 276 -1.09 -0.80 18.73
C SER A 276 -2.27 -0.12 18.03
N LEU A 277 -3.47 -0.11 18.65
CA LEU A 277 -4.64 0.63 18.17
C LEU A 277 -4.42 2.13 18.28
N VAL A 278 -4.00 2.59 19.46
CA VAL A 278 -3.75 4.01 19.78
C VAL A 278 -2.66 4.57 18.87
N ILE A 279 -1.53 3.88 18.74
CA ILE A 279 -0.44 4.28 17.83
C ILE A 279 -0.95 4.36 16.38
N SER A 280 -1.77 3.40 15.95
CA SER A 280 -2.34 3.43 14.60
C SER A 280 -3.24 4.65 14.36
N LEU A 281 -4.08 4.97 15.34
CA LEU A 281 -4.96 6.12 15.34
C LEU A 281 -4.16 7.42 15.30
N GLU A 282 -3.23 7.59 16.25
CA GLU A 282 -2.34 8.76 16.34
C GLU A 282 -1.53 8.97 15.06
N MET A 283 -0.89 7.92 14.53
CA MET A 283 -0.13 8.01 13.28
C MET A 283 -1.01 8.43 12.09
N THR A 284 -2.23 7.91 12.01
CA THR A 284 -3.15 8.27 10.91
C THR A 284 -3.55 9.73 11.03
N PHE A 285 -3.88 10.19 12.24
CA PHE A 285 -4.23 11.58 12.49
C PHE A 285 -3.04 12.52 12.23
N GLU A 286 -1.83 12.19 12.71
CA GLU A 286 -0.61 12.95 12.41
C GLU A 286 -0.32 13.02 10.91
N ILE A 287 -0.47 11.92 10.16
CA ILE A 287 -0.28 11.91 8.70
C ILE A 287 -1.31 12.81 8.01
N ILE A 288 -2.56 12.81 8.48
CA ILE A 288 -3.60 13.72 7.98
C ILE A 288 -3.19 15.19 8.24
N PHE A 289 -2.55 15.48 9.37
CA PHE A 289 -2.14 16.83 9.77
C PHE A 289 -0.83 17.32 9.13
N LEU A 290 0.12 16.42 8.83
CA LEU A 290 1.49 16.76 8.38
C LEU A 290 1.67 16.72 6.85
N GLN A 291 0.71 16.21 6.08
CA GLN A 291 0.82 16.08 4.61
C GLN A 291 -0.03 17.08 3.79
N ASN A 292 -0.63 18.09 4.41
CA ASN A 292 -1.34 19.18 3.71
C ASN A 292 -0.71 20.55 3.96
#